data_AF-A0A956EEJ4-F1
#
_entry.id   AF-A0A956EEJ4-F1
#
_cell.length_a   1.000
_cell.length_b   1.000
_cell.length_c   1.000
_cell.angle_alpha   90.00
_cell.angle_beta   90.00
_cell.angle_gamma   90.00
#
_symmetry.space_group_name_H-M   'P 1'
#
loop_
_entity.id
_entity.type
_entity.pdbx_description
1 polymer ?
#
loop_
_entity_poly.entity_id
_entity_poly.type
_entity_poly.pdbx_seq_one_letter_code
_entity_poly.pdbx_strand_id
1 'polypeptide(L)'
;MPITEELKRLGQSVHRLNEGSEEINALVADFDRILGELLLPFDYLHPRPLRETTIVGREGKRVIEVAYLGYLPYRGQRHLVVKTVKVVESKAAAAEGGGQTLTPLLLAPRPLRHAAVDVLEEVASAIRRQLDELADEVDRRRGRARAAVDGLEAVRDRASSSSSSGRRPRVDEG
;
A
#
# COMPACT_ATOMS: atom_id res chain seq x y z
N MET A 1 47.07 -12.28 27.10
CA MET A 1 46.73 -11.09 26.29
C MET A 1 45.22 -11.05 26.07
N PRO A 2 44.46 -10.45 27.00
CA PRO A 2 42.98 -10.42 26.95
C PRO A 2 42.42 -9.38 25.95
N ILE A 3 43.09 -8.23 25.80
CA ILE A 3 42.64 -7.12 24.93
C ILE A 3 42.58 -7.52 23.45
N THR A 4 43.52 -8.33 22.97
CA THR A 4 43.55 -8.82 21.58
C THR A 4 42.41 -9.79 21.27
N GLU A 5 41.99 -10.59 22.24
CA GLU A 5 40.88 -11.54 22.09
C GLU A 5 39.52 -10.80 22.14
N GLU A 6 39.38 -9.80 23.00
CA GLU A 6 38.20 -8.93 23.04
C GLU A 6 38.03 -8.12 21.74
N LEU A 7 39.11 -7.55 21.20
CA LEU A 7 39.07 -6.85 19.91
C LEU A 7 38.70 -7.78 18.76
N LYS A 8 39.21 -9.02 18.76
CA LYS A 8 38.86 -10.03 17.76
C LYS A 8 37.36 -10.40 17.82
N ARG A 9 36.81 -10.58 19.02
CA ARG A 9 35.38 -10.86 19.25
C ARG A 9 34.49 -9.69 18.83
N LEU A 10 34.94 -8.46 19.09
CA LEU A 10 34.25 -7.26 18.65
C LEU A 10 34.20 -7.19 17.12
N GLY A 11 35.34 -7.39 16.45
CA GLY A 11 35.42 -7.41 14.99
C GLY A 11 34.50 -8.46 14.35
N GLN A 12 34.49 -9.68 14.89
CA GLN A 12 33.57 -10.74 14.45
C GLN A 12 32.09 -10.39 14.65
N SER A 13 31.76 -9.69 15.74
CA SER A 13 30.37 -9.28 16.01
C SER A 13 29.91 -8.17 15.08
N VAL A 14 30.77 -7.20 14.77
CA VAL A 14 30.48 -6.16 13.77
C VAL A 14 30.29 -6.76 12.38
N HIS A 15 31.12 -7.75 12.01
CA HIS A 15 31.00 -8.42 10.72
C HIS A 15 29.65 -9.13 10.58
N ARG A 16 29.29 -9.99 11.55
CA ARG A 16 27.98 -10.67 11.58
C ARG A 16 26.80 -9.70 11.54
N LEU A 17 26.91 -8.58 12.26
CA LEU A 17 25.89 -7.54 12.29
C LEU A 17 25.72 -6.86 10.91
N ASN A 18 26.79 -6.74 10.13
CA ASN A 18 26.72 -6.16 8.78
C ASN A 18 26.16 -7.17 7.78
N GLU A 19 26.65 -8.41 7.79
CA GLU A 19 26.13 -9.49 6.93
C GLU A 19 24.62 -9.66 7.11
N GLY A 20 24.15 -9.80 8.35
CA GLY A 20 22.71 -9.92 8.62
C GLY A 20 21.90 -8.67 8.20
N SER A 21 22.52 -7.48 8.19
CA SER A 21 21.83 -6.29 7.69
C SER A 21 21.78 -6.21 6.17
N GLU A 22 22.76 -6.76 5.47
CA GLU A 22 22.75 -6.88 4.01
C GLU A 22 21.68 -7.88 3.57
N GLU A 23 21.58 -9.01 4.27
CA GLU A 23 20.52 -10.01 4.06
C GLU A 23 19.12 -9.39 4.26
N ILE A 24 18.92 -8.64 5.35
CA ILE A 24 17.66 -7.90 5.56
C ILE A 24 17.35 -6.95 4.40
N ASN A 25 18.34 -6.21 3.91
CA ASN A 25 18.11 -5.28 2.80
C ASN A 25 17.72 -6.02 1.50
N ALA A 26 18.35 -7.17 1.24
CA ALA A 26 18.02 -8.01 0.09
C ALA A 26 16.57 -8.53 0.18
N LEU A 27 16.18 -9.05 1.34
CA LEU A 27 14.81 -9.53 1.58
C LEU A 27 13.77 -8.41 1.44
N VAL A 28 14.06 -7.22 1.96
CA VAL A 28 13.18 -6.04 1.80
C VAL A 28 13.07 -5.64 0.33
N ALA A 29 14.17 -5.69 -0.42
CA ALA A 29 14.15 -5.37 -1.85
C ALA A 29 13.33 -6.38 -2.65
N ASP A 30 13.46 -7.68 -2.33
CA ASP A 30 12.65 -8.72 -2.95
C ASP A 30 11.17 -8.56 -2.62
N PHE A 31 10.83 -8.25 -1.36
CA PHE A 31 9.46 -8.00 -0.97
C PHE A 31 8.86 -6.80 -1.73
N ASP A 32 9.58 -5.68 -1.82
CA ASP A 32 9.14 -4.49 -2.57
C ASP A 32 8.94 -4.81 -4.06
N ARG A 33 9.87 -5.57 -4.66
CA ARG A 33 9.76 -6.02 -6.05
C ARG A 33 8.53 -6.89 -6.28
N ILE A 34 8.31 -7.89 -5.43
CA ILE A 34 7.14 -8.78 -5.53
C ILE A 34 5.85 -7.96 -5.43
N LEU A 35 5.74 -7.01 -4.50
CA LEU A 35 4.59 -6.13 -4.43
C LEU A 35 4.42 -5.26 -5.69
N GLY A 36 5.53 -4.79 -6.27
CA GLY A 36 5.53 -4.04 -7.53
C GLY A 36 4.96 -4.84 -8.71
N GLU A 37 5.26 -6.13 -8.78
CA GLU A 37 4.74 -7.04 -9.81
C GLU A 37 3.22 -7.26 -9.69
N LEU A 38 2.65 -7.13 -8.50
CA LEU A 38 1.21 -7.27 -8.27
C LEU A 38 0.37 -6.08 -8.76
N LEU A 39 1.01 -4.95 -9.12
CA LEU A 39 0.34 -3.76 -9.66
C LEU A 39 -0.86 -3.30 -8.81
N LEU A 40 -0.68 -3.28 -7.48
CA LEU A 40 -1.76 -3.00 -6.53
C LEU A 40 -2.46 -1.66 -6.85
N PRO A 41 -3.79 -1.64 -6.96
CA PRO A 41 -4.54 -0.43 -7.34
C PRO A 41 -4.85 0.50 -6.15
N PHE A 42 -4.43 0.12 -4.94
CA PHE A 42 -4.74 0.83 -3.71
C PHE A 42 -3.47 1.19 -2.94
N ASP A 43 -3.63 2.12 -2.00
CA ASP A 43 -2.59 2.54 -1.10
C ASP A 43 -2.74 1.77 0.22
N TYR A 44 -1.62 1.31 0.77
CA TYR A 44 -1.60 0.61 2.04
C TYR A 44 -0.75 1.38 3.05
N LEU A 45 -1.28 1.57 4.26
CA LEU A 45 -0.56 2.14 5.40
C LEU A 45 -0.74 1.22 6.59
N HIS A 46 0.36 0.73 7.14
CA HIS A 46 0.33 -0.14 8.31
C HIS A 46 -0.18 0.66 9.53
N PRO A 47 -1.14 0.13 10.30
CA PRO A 47 -1.77 0.88 11.40
C PRO A 47 -0.83 1.09 12.59
N ARG A 48 0.09 0.15 12.82
CA ARG A 48 1.09 0.23 13.90
C ARG A 48 2.30 1.05 13.43
N PRO A 49 2.74 2.06 14.21
CA PRO A 49 3.96 2.80 13.89
C PRO A 49 5.19 1.90 14.09
N LEU A 50 6.18 2.07 13.22
CA LEU A 50 7.51 1.46 13.35
C LEU A 50 8.29 2.09 14.50
N ARG A 51 8.10 3.40 14.71
CA ARG A 51 8.79 4.16 15.73
C ARG A 51 8.05 5.44 16.05
N GLU A 52 8.10 5.83 17.31
CA GLU A 52 7.67 7.14 17.81
C GLU A 52 8.85 7.81 18.52
N THR A 53 9.05 9.09 18.31
CA THR A 53 10.12 9.85 18.96
C THR A 53 9.66 11.25 19.30
N THR A 54 9.80 11.63 20.56
CA THR A 54 9.45 12.96 21.06
C THR A 54 10.70 13.80 21.21
N ILE A 55 10.74 14.94 20.53
CA ILE A 55 11.83 15.92 20.56
C ILE A 55 11.28 17.20 21.16
N VAL A 56 12.00 17.81 22.10
CA VAL A 56 11.67 19.14 22.61
C VAL A 56 12.38 20.17 21.73
N GLY A 57 11.59 20.98 21.03
CA GLY A 57 12.09 22.05 20.16
C GLY A 57 12.71 23.21 20.96
N ARG A 58 13.36 24.14 20.26
CA ARG A 58 14.07 25.28 20.87
C ARG A 58 13.16 26.20 21.71
N GLU A 59 11.87 26.21 21.44
CA GLU A 59 10.86 26.98 22.19
C GLU A 59 10.28 26.22 23.41
N GLY A 60 10.83 25.05 23.76
CA GLY A 60 10.28 24.18 24.81
C GLY A 60 9.03 23.38 24.40
N LYS A 61 8.57 23.55 23.15
CA LYS A 61 7.41 22.83 22.59
C LYS A 61 7.79 21.42 22.15
N ARG A 62 6.89 20.46 22.34
CA ARG A 62 7.12 19.07 21.91
C ARG A 62 6.80 18.91 20.43
N VAL A 63 7.67 18.18 19.75
CA VAL A 63 7.50 17.67 18.39
C VAL A 63 7.55 16.16 18.48
N ILE A 64 6.45 15.49 18.14
CA ILE A 64 6.37 14.04 18.11
C ILE A 64 6.51 13.62 16.65
N GLU A 65 7.53 12.82 16.36
CA GLU A 65 7.73 12.20 15.06
C GLU A 65 7.30 10.74 15.11
N VAL A 66 6.33 10.38 14.28
CA VAL A 66 5.81 9.02 14.18
C VAL A 66 6.09 8.48 12.79
N ALA A 67 6.79 7.34 12.70
CA ALA A 67 7.13 6.68 11.47
C ALA A 67 6.23 5.46 11.26
N TYR A 68 5.58 5.40 10.09
CA TYR A 68 4.73 4.28 9.68
C TYR A 68 5.32 3.60 8.45
N LEU A 69 5.08 2.29 8.33
CA LEU A 69 5.31 1.57 7.09
C LEU A 69 4.10 1.71 6.17
N GLY A 70 4.30 1.89 4.88
CA GLY A 70 3.24 1.83 3.90
C GLY A 70 3.74 1.33 2.55
N TYR A 71 2.81 0.92 1.70
CA TYR A 71 3.05 0.69 0.28
C TYR A 71 2.30 1.77 -0.50
N LEU A 72 3.02 2.83 -0.90
CA LEU A 72 2.44 4.09 -1.37
C LEU A 72 3.13 4.58 -2.65
N PRO A 73 2.48 5.44 -3.45
CA PRO A 73 3.10 6.09 -4.60
C PRO A 73 4.29 6.96 -4.19
N TYR A 74 5.44 6.72 -4.81
CA TYR A 74 6.66 7.51 -4.70
C TYR A 74 7.29 7.67 -6.09
N ARG A 75 7.38 8.92 -6.55
CA ARG A 75 7.93 9.27 -7.89
C ARG A 75 7.30 8.50 -9.06
N GLY A 76 6.00 8.26 -9.00
CA GLY A 76 5.24 7.62 -10.10
C GLY A 76 5.20 6.09 -10.05
N GLN A 77 5.89 5.45 -9.10
CA GLN A 77 5.82 4.02 -8.85
C GLN A 77 5.45 3.75 -7.40
N ARG A 78 4.83 2.62 -7.10
CA ARG A 78 4.52 2.24 -5.71
C ARG A 78 5.71 1.52 -5.10
N HIS A 79 6.04 1.90 -3.86
CA HIS A 79 7.13 1.32 -3.09
C HIS A 79 6.71 1.11 -1.65
N LEU A 80 7.37 0.19 -0.97
CA LEU A 80 7.50 0.20 0.47
C LEU A 80 8.19 1.50 0.88
N VAL A 81 7.50 2.28 1.69
CA VAL A 81 7.95 3.58 2.16
C VAL A 81 7.78 3.69 3.67
N VAL A 82 8.69 4.43 4.28
CA VAL A 82 8.49 5.01 5.61
C VAL A 82 7.80 6.34 5.44
N LYS A 83 6.60 6.45 6.01
CA LYS A 83 5.84 7.69 6.15
C LYS A 83 6.06 8.26 7.54
N THR A 84 6.79 9.36 7.62
CA THR A 84 7.02 10.07 8.89
C THR A 84 6.05 11.22 9.01
N VAL A 85 5.30 11.28 10.09
CA VAL A 85 4.38 12.36 10.43
C VAL A 85 4.95 13.13 11.63
N LYS A 86 5.02 14.46 11.51
CA LYS A 86 5.38 15.34 12.63
C LYS A 86 4.11 15.92 13.23
N VAL A 87 3.92 15.71 14.52
CA VAL A 87 2.85 16.31 15.31
C VAL A 87 3.47 17.35 16.21
N VAL A 88 3.05 18.60 16.05
CA VAL A 88 3.57 19.74 16.81
C VAL A 88 2.46 20.30 17.70
N GLU A 89 2.82 20.73 18.91
CA GLU A 89 1.87 21.31 19.87
C GLU A 89 1.33 22.70 19.45
N SER A 90 1.95 23.38 18.47
CA SER A 90 1.61 24.75 18.10
C SER A 90 1.47 24.95 16.59
N LYS A 91 0.43 25.69 16.16
CA LYS A 91 0.18 26.07 14.75
C LYS A 91 1.33 26.85 14.11
N ALA A 92 2.08 27.64 14.86
CA ALA A 92 3.24 28.38 14.34
C ALA A 92 4.39 27.43 13.94
N ALA A 93 4.64 26.39 14.74
CA ALA A 93 5.64 25.35 14.43
C ALA A 93 5.19 24.42 13.29
N ALA A 94 3.87 24.30 13.05
CA ALA A 94 3.32 23.49 11.95
C ALA A 94 3.57 24.11 10.57
N ALA A 95 3.70 25.44 10.50
CA ALA A 95 3.97 26.16 9.26
C ALA A 95 5.43 26.03 8.78
N GLU A 96 6.37 25.75 9.70
CA GLU A 96 7.81 25.60 9.38
C GLU A 96 8.23 24.14 9.16
N GLY A 97 7.54 23.17 9.79
CA GLY A 97 7.87 21.75 9.74
C GLY A 97 6.93 20.96 8.84
N GLY A 98 7.19 21.00 7.53
CA GLY A 98 6.42 20.34 6.47
C GLY A 98 5.78 19.01 6.87
N GLY A 99 4.44 18.99 6.75
CA GLY A 99 3.60 17.86 7.05
C GLY A 99 3.92 16.67 6.15
N GLN A 100 4.34 15.59 6.79
CA GLN A 100 4.54 14.26 6.23
C GLN A 100 5.73 14.15 5.26
N THR A 101 6.60 13.17 5.51
CA THR A 101 7.72 12.82 4.62
C THR A 101 7.60 11.36 4.22
N LEU A 102 7.72 11.09 2.92
CA LEU A 102 7.78 9.74 2.37
C LEU A 102 9.21 9.43 1.95
N THR A 103 9.76 8.34 2.49
CA THR A 103 11.10 7.86 2.14
C THR A 103 11.00 6.39 1.75
N PRO A 104 11.52 5.95 0.58
CA PRO A 104 11.60 4.54 0.24
C PRO A 104 12.27 3.75 1.35
N LEU A 105 11.72 2.58 1.69
CA LEU A 105 12.17 1.81 2.85
C LEU A 105 13.65 1.46 2.76
N LEU A 106 14.15 1.06 1.59
CA LEU A 106 15.57 0.78 1.37
C LEU A 106 16.48 1.99 1.62
N LEU A 107 15.98 3.21 1.42
CA LEU A 107 16.69 4.45 1.69
C LEU A 107 16.49 4.96 3.13
N ALA A 108 15.57 4.37 3.89
CA ALA A 108 15.28 4.79 5.25
C ALA A 108 16.44 4.41 6.21
N PRO A 109 16.59 5.10 7.35
CA PRO A 109 17.58 4.75 8.37
C PRO A 109 17.52 3.28 8.80
N ARG A 110 18.69 2.66 9.04
CA ARG A 110 18.83 1.25 9.41
C ARG A 110 17.86 0.79 10.53
N PRO A 111 17.65 1.54 11.63
CA PRO A 111 16.70 1.12 12.66
C PRO A 111 15.25 0.99 12.16
N LEU A 112 14.82 1.83 11.21
CA LEU A 112 13.47 1.78 10.64
C LEU A 112 13.34 0.64 9.64
N ARG A 113 14.39 0.33 8.87
CA ARG A 113 14.41 -0.85 8.00
C ARG A 113 14.27 -2.13 8.81
N HIS A 114 15.01 -2.24 9.91
CA HIS A 114 14.97 -3.41 10.79
C HIS A 114 13.60 -3.54 11.45
N ALA A 115 13.05 -2.45 12.01
CA ALA A 115 11.71 -2.46 12.59
C ALA A 115 10.60 -2.78 11.57
N ALA A 116 10.80 -2.46 10.28
CA ALA A 116 9.84 -2.79 9.24
C ALA A 116 9.75 -4.31 8.99
N VAL A 117 10.84 -5.06 9.15
CA VAL A 117 10.87 -6.52 8.98
C VAL A 117 9.86 -7.20 9.91
N ASP A 118 9.75 -6.72 11.15
CA ASP A 118 8.87 -7.27 12.18
C ASP A 118 7.39 -7.21 11.81
N VAL A 119 7.01 -6.39 10.82
CA VAL A 119 5.61 -6.22 10.38
C VAL A 119 5.37 -6.65 8.94
N LEU A 120 6.38 -7.10 8.19
CA LEU A 120 6.21 -7.45 6.76
C LEU A 120 5.19 -8.58 6.53
N GLU A 121 5.12 -9.54 7.44
CA GLU A 121 4.13 -10.62 7.37
C GLU A 121 2.69 -10.09 7.54
N GLU A 122 2.49 -9.17 8.48
CA GLU A 122 1.20 -8.49 8.68
C GLU A 122 0.82 -7.65 7.45
N VAL A 123 1.79 -6.95 6.85
CA VAL A 123 1.60 -6.21 5.59
C VAL A 123 1.15 -7.13 4.46
N ALA A 124 1.87 -8.23 4.23
CA ALA A 124 1.53 -9.20 3.18
C ALA A 124 0.13 -9.77 3.37
N SER A 125 -0.21 -10.13 4.61
CA SER A 125 -1.52 -10.67 4.96
C SER A 125 -2.64 -9.66 4.73
N ALA A 126 -2.42 -8.40 5.09
CA ALA A 126 -3.40 -7.34 4.91
C ALA A 126 -3.61 -6.99 3.43
N ILE A 127 -2.53 -6.90 2.64
CA ILE A 127 -2.60 -6.68 1.20
C ILE A 127 -3.36 -7.81 0.51
N ARG A 128 -3.07 -9.07 0.86
CA ARG A 128 -3.80 -10.23 0.32
C ARG A 128 -5.30 -10.11 0.59
N ARG A 129 -5.68 -9.80 1.83
CA ARG A 129 -7.09 -9.62 2.19
C ARG A 129 -7.77 -8.53 1.38
N GLN A 130 -7.10 -7.39 1.18
CA GLN A 130 -7.62 -6.29 0.37
C GLN A 130 -7.76 -6.67 -1.11
N LEU A 131 -6.85 -7.49 -1.65
CA LEU A 131 -6.97 -8.03 -3.00
C LEU A 131 -8.18 -8.96 -3.14
N ASP A 132 -8.39 -9.86 -2.19
CA ASP A 132 -9.54 -10.77 -2.18
C ASP A 132 -10.87 -9.98 -2.14
N GLU A 133 -10.96 -8.99 -1.24
CA GLU A 133 -12.13 -8.10 -1.13
C GLU A 133 -12.40 -7.33 -2.45
N LEU A 134 -11.34 -6.88 -3.13
CA LEU A 134 -11.45 -6.20 -4.42
C LEU A 134 -11.88 -7.13 -5.55
N ALA A 135 -11.34 -8.36 -5.58
CA ALA A 135 -11.72 -9.37 -6.57
C ALA A 135 -13.22 -9.70 -6.46
N ASP A 136 -13.71 -9.91 -5.24
CA ASP A 136 -15.13 -10.16 -4.97
C ASP A 136 -16.02 -8.98 -5.42
N GLU A 137 -15.56 -7.75 -5.21
CA GLU A 137 -16.27 -6.55 -5.67
C GLU A 137 -16.33 -6.47 -7.20
N VAL A 138 -15.23 -6.76 -7.89
CA VAL A 138 -15.18 -6.80 -9.36
C VAL A 138 -16.12 -7.87 -9.90
N ASP A 139 -16.15 -9.06 -9.32
CA ASP A 139 -17.05 -10.12 -9.73
C ASP A 139 -18.52 -9.75 -9.55
N ARG A 140 -18.86 -9.15 -8.41
CA ARG A 140 -20.22 -8.62 -8.16
C ARG A 140 -20.60 -7.52 -9.15
N ARG A 141 -19.67 -6.62 -9.51
CA ARG A 141 -19.91 -5.58 -10.54
C ARG A 141 -20.10 -6.18 -11.92
N ARG A 142 -19.28 -7.17 -12.30
CA ARG A 142 -19.37 -7.89 -13.57
C ARG A 142 -20.72 -8.58 -13.71
N GLY A 143 -21.20 -9.25 -12.65
CA GLY A 143 -22.52 -9.88 -12.63
C GLY A 143 -23.66 -8.88 -12.88
N ARG A 144 -23.62 -7.74 -12.19
CA ARG A 144 -24.61 -6.66 -12.39
C ARG A 144 -24.58 -6.08 -13.80
N ALA A 145 -23.39 -5.84 -14.34
CA ALA A 145 -23.24 -5.31 -15.70
C ALA A 145 -23.79 -6.30 -16.75
N ARG A 146 -23.50 -7.60 -16.61
CA ARG A 146 -24.06 -8.64 -17.50
C ARG A 146 -25.58 -8.67 -17.45
N ALA A 147 -26.16 -8.72 -16.25
CA ALA A 147 -27.61 -8.71 -16.09
C ALA A 147 -28.28 -7.47 -16.71
N ALA A 148 -27.62 -6.30 -16.64
CA ALA A 148 -28.10 -5.09 -17.27
C ALA A 148 -28.07 -5.17 -18.81
N VAL A 149 -27.00 -5.73 -19.39
CA VAL A 149 -26.90 -5.96 -20.84
C VAL A 149 -27.99 -6.94 -21.29
N ASP A 150 -28.13 -8.08 -20.63
CA ASP A 150 -29.14 -9.10 -20.96
C ASP A 150 -30.56 -8.50 -20.89
N GLY A 151 -30.83 -7.66 -19.89
CA GLY A 151 -32.09 -6.94 -19.75
C GLY A 151 -32.38 -5.99 -20.92
N LEU A 152 -31.36 -5.25 -21.39
CA LEU A 152 -31.49 -4.36 -22.55
C LEU A 152 -31.71 -5.13 -23.86
N GLU A 153 -31.02 -6.25 -24.05
CA GLU A 153 -31.22 -7.11 -25.22
C GLU A 153 -32.63 -7.69 -25.24
N ALA A 154 -33.14 -8.16 -24.09
CA ALA A 154 -34.51 -8.66 -24.00
C ALA A 154 -35.56 -7.57 -24.29
N VAL A 155 -35.31 -6.31 -23.91
CA VAL A 155 -36.18 -5.17 -24.28
C VAL A 155 -36.15 -4.91 -25.78
N ARG A 156 -34.95 -4.90 -26.39
CA ARG A 156 -34.77 -4.72 -27.85
C ARG A 156 -35.50 -5.80 -28.64
N ASP A 157 -35.39 -7.06 -28.22
CA ASP A 157 -35.98 -8.20 -28.93
C ASP A 157 -37.53 -8.19 -28.82
N ARG A 158 -38.08 -7.75 -27.68
CA ARG A 158 -39.52 -7.50 -27.52
C ARG A 158 -40.03 -6.35 -28.41
N ALA A 159 -39.27 -5.26 -28.54
CA ALA A 159 -39.63 -4.15 -29.41
C ALA A 159 -39.61 -4.55 -30.91
N SER A 160 -38.68 -5.43 -31.28
CA SER A 160 -38.57 -5.94 -32.65
C SER A 160 -39.71 -6.91 -33.01
N SER A 161 -40.16 -7.72 -32.05
CA SER A 161 -41.28 -8.68 -32.26
C SER A 161 -42.67 -8.03 -32.20
N SER A 162 -42.87 -6.95 -31.44
CA SER A 162 -44.13 -6.19 -31.49
C SER A 162 -44.32 -5.43 -32.81
N SER A 163 -43.23 -5.05 -33.47
CA SER A 163 -43.22 -4.36 -34.75
C SER A 163 -43.63 -5.25 -35.93
N SER A 164 -43.39 -6.57 -35.85
CA SER A 164 -43.72 -7.54 -36.92
C SER A 164 -45.16 -8.07 -36.85
N SER A 165 -45.83 -7.95 -35.69
CA SER A 165 -47.22 -8.39 -35.49
C SER A 165 -48.29 -7.37 -35.94
N GLY A 166 -47.89 -6.13 -36.27
CA GLY A 166 -48.79 -5.06 -36.71
C GLY A 166 -49.23 -5.07 -38.18
N ARG A 167 -48.78 -6.05 -39.00
CA ARG A 167 -49.12 -6.12 -40.44
C ARG A 167 -50.51 -6.76 -40.60
N ARG A 168 -51.58 -5.98 -40.41
CA ARG A 168 -52.97 -6.39 -40.72
C ARG A 168 -53.06 -6.89 -42.18
N PRO A 169 -53.68 -8.05 -42.46
CA PRO A 169 -53.97 -8.44 -43.83
C PRO A 169 -54.94 -7.42 -44.42
N ARG A 170 -54.61 -6.89 -45.61
CA ARG A 170 -55.57 -6.17 -46.45
C ARG A 170 -56.70 -7.15 -46.75
N VAL A 171 -57.90 -6.81 -46.32
CA VAL A 171 -59.12 -7.47 -46.76
C VAL A 171 -59.30 -7.04 -48.23
N ASP A 172 -59.09 -7.97 -49.15
CA ASP A 172 -59.55 -7.83 -50.53
C ASP A 172 -61.07 -8.03 -50.51
N GLU A 173 -61.81 -6.93 -50.69
CA GLU A 173 -63.24 -6.98 -51.04
C GLU A 173 -63.34 -7.07 -52.56
N GLY A 174 -63.84 -8.21 -53.03
CA GLY A 174 -64.31 -8.45 -54.39
C GLY A 174 -65.75 -8.91 -54.37
#